data_AF-Q2R407-F1
#
_entry.id   AF-Q2R407-F1
#
_cell.length_a   1.000
_cell.length_b   1.000
_cell.length_c   1.000
_cell.angle_alpha   90.00
_cell.angle_beta   90.00
_cell.angle_gamma   90.00
#
_symmetry.space_group_name_H-M   'P 1'
#
loop_
_entity.id
_entity.type
_entity.pdbx_description
1 polymer ?
#
loop_
_entity_poly.entity_id
_entity_poly.type
_entity_poly.pdbx_seq_one_letter_code
_entity_poly.pdbx_strand_id
1 'polypeptide(L)'
;MLDDEKTILEQQIAIGTARLEELRRTNRELEIKLIVCDLMLGRRNNLDDLTMDILQVVRMAIVKYCLEIRKRIKELRSMDFSKPT
;
A
#
# COMPACT_ATOMS: atom_id res chain seq x y z
N MET A 1 14.43 42.04 11.71
CA MET A 1 14.35 41.94 10.24
C MET A 1 15.02 40.67 9.74
N LEU A 2 16.34 40.52 9.77
CA LEU A 2 17.00 39.28 9.32
C LEU A 2 16.58 38.04 10.15
N ASP A 3 16.43 38.19 11.47
CA ASP A 3 16.00 37.08 12.34
C ASP A 3 14.55 36.64 12.07
N ASP A 4 13.67 37.58 11.74
CA ASP A 4 12.27 37.31 11.39
C ASP A 4 12.20 36.56 10.04
N GLU A 5 12.95 37.03 9.04
CA GLU A 5 13.01 36.40 7.71
C GLU A 5 13.59 34.99 7.80
N LYS A 6 14.68 34.81 8.55
CA LYS A 6 15.26 33.49 8.80
C LYS A 6 14.24 32.55 9.47
N THR A 7 13.53 33.03 10.49
CA THR A 7 12.52 32.23 11.19
C THR A 7 11.38 31.82 10.26
N ILE A 8 10.91 32.72 9.41
CA ILE A 8 9.86 32.43 8.41
C ILE A 8 10.35 31.36 7.42
N LEU A 9 11.58 31.48 6.92
CA LEU A 9 12.16 30.50 6.01
C LEU A 9 12.32 29.12 6.66
N GLU A 10 12.79 29.06 7.91
CA GLU A 10 12.90 27.81 8.66
C GLU A 10 11.53 27.13 8.85
N GLN A 11 10.48 27.91 9.14
CA GLN A 11 9.11 27.39 9.23
C GLN A 11 8.61 26.86 7.88
N GLN A 12 8.85 27.57 6.79
CA GLN A 12 8.48 27.12 5.45
C GLN A 12 9.21 25.84 5.04
N ILE A 13 10.50 25.72 5.37
CA ILE A 13 11.29 24.50 5.14
C ILE A 13 10.72 23.35 5.97
N ALA A 14 10.37 23.57 7.23
CA ALA A 14 9.80 22.54 8.10
C ALA A 14 8.44 22.05 7.55
N ILE A 15 7.56 22.96 7.15
CA ILE A 15 6.26 22.63 6.53
C ILE A 15 6.45 21.87 5.21
N GLY A 16 7.35 22.36 4.34
CA GLY A 16 7.66 21.72 3.07
C GLY A 16 8.22 20.31 3.24
N THR A 17 9.11 20.13 4.23
CA THR A 17 9.70 18.82 4.56
C THR A 17 8.64 17.85 5.06
N ALA A 18 7.77 18.27 5.99
CA ALA A 18 6.68 17.44 6.49
C ALA A 18 5.71 17.02 5.37
N ARG A 19 5.38 17.94 4.45
CA ARG A 19 4.53 17.65 3.30
C ARG A 19 5.19 16.67 2.33
N LEU A 20 6.50 16.81 2.09
CA LEU A 20 7.25 15.89 1.24
C LEU A 20 7.28 14.47 1.83
N GLU A 21 7.45 14.33 3.14
CA GLU A 21 7.41 13.04 3.83
C GLU A 21 6.03 12.38 3.77
N GLU A 22 4.96 13.16 3.92
CA GLU A 22 3.59 12.67 3.73
C GLU A 22 3.38 12.15 2.31
N LEU A 23 3.76 12.94 1.29
CA LEU A 23 3.65 12.53 -0.11
C LEU A 23 4.47 11.29 -0.42
N ARG A 24 5.68 11.16 0.14
CA ARG A 24 6.51 9.96 0.00
C ARG A 24 5.83 8.73 0.60
N ARG A 25 5.19 8.86 1.78
CA ARG A 25 4.43 7.77 2.40
C ARG A 25 3.23 7.36 1.54
N THR A 26 2.44 8.32 1.06
CA THR A 26 1.30 8.05 0.18
C THR A 26 1.75 7.41 -1.13
N ASN A 27 2.82 7.91 -1.74
CA ASN A 27 3.33 7.36 -3.00
C ASN A 27 3.78 5.90 -2.81
N ARG A 28 4.47 5.60 -1.71
CA ARG A 28 4.87 4.23 -1.37
C ARG A 28 3.66 3.31 -1.17
N GLU A 29 2.60 3.78 -0.53
CA GLU A 29 1.37 3.00 -0.36
C GLU A 29 0.68 2.71 -1.70
N LEU A 30 0.62 3.70 -2.58
CA LEU A 30 0.05 3.55 -3.92
C LEU A 30 0.87 2.61 -4.80
N GLU A 31 2.20 2.72 -4.74
CA GLU A 31 3.12 1.82 -5.45
C GLU A 31 2.87 0.36 -5.05
N ILE A 32 2.80 0.07 -3.74
CA ILE A 32 2.49 -1.28 -3.23
C ILE A 32 1.12 -1.76 -3.75
N LYS A 33 0.10 -0.89 -3.71
CA LYS A 33 -1.25 -1.23 -4.20
C LYS A 33 -1.24 -1.59 -5.69
N LEU A 34 -0.54 -0.80 -6.52
CA LEU A 34 -0.41 -1.05 -7.95
C LEU A 34 0.29 -2.38 -8.22
N ILE A 35 1.41 -2.65 -7.53
CA ILE A 35 2.14 -3.91 -7.65
C ILE A 35 1.25 -5.11 -7.32
N VAL A 36 0.51 -5.04 -6.20
CA VAL A 36 -0.41 -6.11 -5.80
C VAL A 36 -1.51 -6.28 -6.84
N CYS A 37 -2.10 -5.18 -7.35
CA CYS A 37 -3.09 -5.25 -8.42
C CYS A 37 -2.54 -5.88 -9.70
N ASP A 38 -1.32 -5.54 -10.12
CA ASP A 38 -0.69 -6.11 -11.30
C ASP A 38 -0.41 -7.60 -11.16
N LEU A 39 0.01 -8.05 -9.98
CA LEU A 39 0.18 -9.47 -9.68
C LEU A 39 -1.16 -10.20 -9.71
N MET A 40 -2.20 -9.63 -9.12
CA MET A 40 -3.54 -10.24 -9.10
C MET A 40 -4.18 -10.32 -10.49
N LEU A 41 -3.85 -9.37 -11.38
CA LEU A 41 -4.32 -9.34 -12.76
C LEU A 41 -3.40 -10.12 -13.72
N GLY A 42 -2.31 -10.71 -13.22
CA GLY A 42 -1.34 -11.44 -14.05
C GLY A 42 -0.53 -10.55 -15.00
N ARG A 43 -0.54 -9.23 -14.79
CA ARG A 43 0.28 -8.27 -15.57
C ARG A 43 1.75 -8.30 -15.14
N ARG A 44 2.01 -8.78 -13.93
CA ARG A 44 3.34 -8.94 -13.36
C ARG A 44 3.51 -10.36 -12.86
N ASN A 45 4.66 -10.97 -13.18
CA ASN A 45 4.93 -12.39 -12.90
C ASN A 45 6.11 -12.64 -11.94
N ASN A 46 6.90 -11.61 -11.64
CA ASN A 46 8.02 -11.69 -10.70
C ASN A 46 8.16 -10.40 -9.89
N LEU A 47 9.03 -10.43 -8.89
CA LEU A 47 9.28 -9.33 -7.96
C LEU A 47 10.77 -8.97 -7.89
N ASP A 48 11.54 -9.36 -8.90
CA ASP A 48 13.02 -9.33 -8.85
C ASP A 48 13.57 -7.91 -8.93
N ASP A 49 12.79 -6.98 -9.50
CA ASP A 49 13.08 -5.55 -9.60
C ASP A 49 12.73 -4.77 -8.31
N LEU A 50 12.10 -5.40 -7.31
CA LEU A 50 11.73 -4.71 -6.08
C LEU A 50 12.88 -4.64 -5.08
N THR A 51 12.96 -3.49 -4.40
CA THR A 51 13.77 -3.34 -3.20
C THR A 51 13.23 -4.21 -2.07
N MET A 52 14.10 -4.65 -1.16
CA MET A 52 13.73 -5.57 -0.07
C MET A 52 12.59 -5.03 0.80
N ASP A 53 12.57 -3.72 1.03
CA ASP A 53 11.56 -3.06 1.85
C ASP A 53 10.16 -3.09 1.20
N ILE A 54 10.07 -2.90 -0.12
CA ILE A 54 8.80 -3.01 -0.86
C ILE A 54 8.41 -4.49 -0.97
N LEU A 55 9.37 -5.37 -1.27
CA LEU A 55 9.16 -6.80 -1.44
C LEU A 55 8.49 -7.43 -0.21
N GLN A 56 8.96 -7.09 1.01
CA GLN A 56 8.38 -7.61 2.24
C GLN A 56 6.90 -7.20 2.40
N VAL A 57 6.59 -5.93 2.13
CA VAL A 57 5.23 -5.41 2.27
C VAL A 57 4.29 -6.00 1.22
N VAL A 58 4.76 -6.12 -0.02
CA VAL A 58 4.00 -6.76 -1.12
C VAL A 58 3.69 -8.22 -0.78
N ARG A 59 4.69 -8.99 -0.29
CA ARG A 59 4.47 -10.39 0.15
C ARG A 59 3.41 -10.48 1.24
N MET A 60 3.46 -9.61 2.25
CA MET A 60 2.44 -9.56 3.31
C MET A 60 1.04 -9.23 2.76
N ALA A 61 0.96 -8.27 1.84
CA ALA A 61 -0.31 -7.88 1.22
C ALA A 61 -0.94 -9.03 0.41
N ILE A 62 -0.13 -9.77 -0.35
CA ILE A 62 -0.58 -10.96 -1.10
C ILE A 62 -1.07 -12.04 -0.15
N VAL A 63 -0.34 -12.34 0.93
CA VAL A 63 -0.77 -13.34 1.92
C VAL A 63 -2.11 -12.96 2.54
N LYS A 64 -2.28 -11.68 2.91
CA LYS A 64 -3.54 -11.17 3.45
C LYS A 64 -4.68 -11.32 2.45
N TYR A 65 -4.44 -10.95 1.19
CA TYR A 65 -5.45 -11.06 0.13
C TYR A 65 -5.85 -12.52 -0.14
N CYS A 66 -4.89 -13.45 -0.18
CA CYS A 66 -5.16 -14.88 -0.31
C CYS A 66 -5.93 -15.46 0.89
N LEU A 67 -5.74 -14.92 2.10
CA LEU A 67 -6.55 -15.30 3.27
C LEU A 67 -7.98 -14.79 3.16
N GLU A 68 -8.17 -13.57 2.66
CA GLU A 68 -9.49 -12.97 2.43
C GLU A 68 -10.28 -13.74 1.37
N ILE A 69 -9.65 -14.10 0.24
CA ILE A 69 -10.27 -14.96 -0.77
C ILE A 69 -10.69 -16.29 -0.15
N ARG A 70 -9.82 -16.94 0.61
CA ARG A 70 -10.14 -18.23 1.25
C ARG A 70 -11.31 -18.10 2.22
N LYS A 71 -11.35 -17.02 3.00
CA LYS A 71 -12.48 -16.71 3.88
C LYS A 71 -13.77 -16.54 3.07
N ARG A 72 -13.72 -15.78 1.97
CA ARG A 72 -14.88 -15.55 1.10
C ARG A 72 -15.39 -16.83 0.44
N ILE A 73 -14.50 -17.69 -0.03
CA ILE A 73 -14.87 -19.01 -0.57
C ILE A 73 -15.57 -19.86 0.49
N LYS A 74 -15.07 -19.85 1.73
CA LYS A 74 -15.70 -20.58 2.84
C LYS A 74 -17.11 -20.06 3.13
N GLU A 75 -17.29 -18.74 3.21
CA GLU A 75 -18.60 -18.11 3.38
C GLU A 75 -19.58 -18.48 2.27
N LEU A 76 -19.15 -18.40 1.00
CA LEU A 76 -19.98 -18.74 -0.16
C LEU A 76 -20.43 -20.19 -0.12
N ARG A 77 -19.51 -21.12 0.18
CA ARG A 77 -19.87 -22.54 0.34
C ARG A 77 -20.87 -22.75 1.46
N SER A 78 -20.67 -22.12 2.63
CA SER A 78 -21.61 -22.21 3.75
C SER A 78 -23.01 -21.68 3.39
N MET A 79 -23.11 -20.63 2.57
CA MET A 79 -24.39 -20.11 2.10
C MET A 79 -25.08 -21.06 1.12
N ASP A 80 -24.34 -21.68 0.19
CA ASP A 80 -24.93 -22.64 -0.75
C ASP A 80 -25.49 -23.90 -0.06
N PHE A 81 -24.88 -24.36 1.04
CA PHE A 81 -25.42 -25.44 1.86
C PHE A 81 -26.66 -25.06 2.70
N SER A 82 -26.91 -23.75 2.86
CA SER A 82 -28.07 -23.24 3.62
C SER A 82 -29.29 -22.93 2.75
N LYS A 83 -29.18 -23.07 1.42
CA LYS A 83 -30.34 -22.92 0.54
C LYS A 83 -31.31 -24.08 0.80
N PRO A 84 -32.60 -23.82 1.10
CA PRO A 84 -33.59 -24.87 1.11
C PRO A 84 -33.69 -25.46 -0.30
N THR A 85 -33.53 -26.78 -0.40
CA THR A 85 -33.73 -27.55 -1.63
C THR A 85 -35.16 -27.45 -2.13
#